data_AF-F5RC51-F1
#
_entry.id   AF-F5RC51-F1
#
_cell.length_a   1.000
_cell.length_b   1.000
_cell.length_c   1.000
_cell.angle_alpha   90.00
_cell.angle_beta   90.00
_cell.angle_gamma   90.00
#
_symmetry.space_group_name_H-M   'P 1'
#
loop_
_entity.id
_entity.type
_entity.pdbx_description
1 polymer ?
#
loop_
_entity_poly.entity_id
_entity_poly.type
_entity_poly.pdbx_seq_one_letter_code
_entity_poly.pdbx_strand_id
1 'polypeptide(L)'
;MSSSPDLGVRRYHKLDLAADMLIEADERIRDAASNVDYVAAILLAGAVAYIVFPILEEDGVIPVREVMAKLDNLFEGRLPGSKKTNASDFLVSYNALKHTGGRGRGAASENLEVEMCLYSEAVSIMEDTLMDAAQLRPGDETRQRFKLRIQHLLTSDLYSFD
;
A
#
# COMPACT_ATOMS: atom_id res chain seq x y z
N MET A 1 -34.99 -0.33 -12.04
CA MET A 1 -34.90 -0.96 -10.71
C MET A 1 -33.57 -1.68 -10.66
N SER A 2 -32.57 -1.11 -9.99
CA SER A 2 -31.28 -1.76 -9.77
C SER A 2 -31.46 -2.72 -8.61
N SER A 3 -31.40 -4.03 -8.86
CA SER A 3 -31.33 -5.02 -7.79
C SER A 3 -29.98 -4.84 -7.10
N SER A 4 -29.97 -4.35 -5.87
CA SER A 4 -28.77 -4.32 -5.04
C SER A 4 -28.13 -5.70 -5.04
N PRO A 5 -26.81 -5.82 -5.30
CA PRO A 5 -26.16 -7.11 -5.31
C PRO A 5 -26.35 -7.77 -3.94
N ASP A 6 -26.73 -9.04 -3.94
CA ASP A 6 -26.77 -9.85 -2.72
C ASP A 6 -25.32 -10.05 -2.22
N LEU A 7 -24.94 -9.21 -1.26
CA LEU A 7 -23.62 -9.21 -0.60
C LEU A 7 -23.60 -10.15 0.61
N GLY A 8 -24.35 -11.26 0.58
CA GLY A 8 -24.35 -12.28 1.63
C GLY A 8 -22.94 -12.69 2.08
N VAL A 9 -22.84 -13.28 3.28
CA VAL A 9 -21.55 -13.66 3.88
C VAL A 9 -20.83 -14.68 2.98
N ARG A 10 -19.76 -14.23 2.33
CA ARG A 10 -18.88 -15.06 1.50
C ARG A 10 -17.52 -15.21 2.17
N ARG A 11 -16.92 -16.39 2.01
CA ARG A 11 -15.55 -16.64 2.45
C ARG A 11 -14.60 -16.21 1.34
N TYR A 12 -13.81 -15.18 1.60
CA TYR A 12 -12.81 -14.67 0.65
C TYR A 12 -11.41 -15.11 1.06
N HIS A 13 -10.58 -15.47 0.09
CA HIS A 13 -9.15 -15.62 0.32
C HIS A 13 -8.50 -14.24 0.37
N LYS A 14 -7.70 -13.97 1.41
CA LYS A 14 -7.14 -12.64 1.64
C LYS A 14 -6.26 -12.14 0.49
N LEU A 15 -5.49 -13.02 -0.14
CA LEU A 15 -4.68 -12.66 -1.31
C LEU A 15 -5.53 -12.35 -2.55
N ASP A 16 -6.65 -13.04 -2.76
CA ASP A 16 -7.52 -12.72 -3.90
C ASP A 16 -8.12 -11.31 -3.71
N LEU A 17 -8.57 -11.00 -2.49
CA LEU A 17 -9.03 -9.66 -2.13
C LEU A 17 -7.90 -8.62 -2.22
N ALA A 18 -6.68 -8.98 -1.82
CA ALA A 18 -5.55 -8.06 -1.90
C ALA A 18 -5.22 -7.67 -3.36
N ALA A 19 -5.32 -8.63 -4.30
CA ALA A 19 -5.18 -8.32 -5.72
C ALA A 19 -6.30 -7.39 -6.21
N ASP A 20 -7.56 -7.64 -5.80
CA ASP A 20 -8.69 -6.76 -6.14
C ASP A 20 -8.43 -5.32 -5.65
N MET A 21 -7.95 -5.18 -4.41
CA MET A 21 -7.66 -3.89 -3.79
C MET A 21 -6.53 -3.13 -4.48
N LEU A 22 -5.47 -3.83 -4.93
CA LEU A 22 -4.39 -3.20 -5.70
C LEU A 22 -4.89 -2.73 -7.07
N ILE A 23 -5.71 -3.53 -7.75
CA ILE A 23 -6.28 -3.16 -9.06
C ILE A 23 -7.18 -1.94 -8.91
N GLU A 24 -8.11 -1.94 -7.95
CA GLU A 24 -8.97 -0.78 -7.68
C GLU A 24 -8.15 0.45 -7.27
N ALA A 25 -7.06 0.28 -6.51
CA ALA A 25 -6.18 1.40 -6.16
C ALA A 25 -5.50 2.01 -7.39
N ASP A 26 -5.00 1.20 -8.34
CA ASP A 26 -4.42 1.69 -9.60
C ASP A 26 -5.47 2.43 -10.44
N GLU A 27 -6.65 1.84 -10.64
CA GLU A 27 -7.76 2.46 -11.36
C GLU A 27 -8.13 3.83 -10.75
N ARG A 28 -8.21 3.90 -9.42
CA ARG A 28 -8.49 5.15 -8.70
C ARG A 28 -7.42 6.22 -8.89
N ILE A 29 -6.15 5.84 -9.02
CA ILE A 29 -5.07 6.79 -9.27
C ILE A 29 -5.14 7.31 -10.70
N ARG A 30 -5.38 6.43 -11.68
CA ARG A 30 -5.44 6.79 -13.10
C ARG A 30 -6.64 7.66 -13.44
N ASP A 31 -7.81 7.30 -12.92
CA ASP A 31 -9.09 7.92 -13.25
C ASP A 31 -9.54 8.93 -12.19
N ALA A 32 -8.63 9.37 -11.32
CA ALA A 32 -8.93 10.25 -10.19
C ALA A 32 -9.65 11.52 -10.65
N ALA A 33 -10.91 11.65 -10.22
CA ALA A 33 -11.71 12.86 -10.45
C ALA A 33 -11.72 13.77 -9.21
N SER A 34 -11.26 13.25 -8.07
CA SER A 34 -11.30 13.94 -6.79
C SER A 34 -10.19 13.50 -5.84
N ASN A 35 -9.94 14.31 -4.81
CA ASN A 35 -9.03 13.96 -3.72
C ASN A 35 -9.43 12.65 -2.99
N VAL A 36 -10.73 12.31 -3.00
CA VAL A 36 -11.24 11.09 -2.36
C VAL A 36 -10.75 9.84 -3.08
N ASP A 37 -10.51 9.91 -4.39
CA ASP A 37 -10.00 8.77 -5.16
C ASP A 37 -8.57 8.41 -4.75
N TYR A 38 -7.72 9.43 -4.58
CA TYR A 38 -6.37 9.22 -4.04
C TYR A 38 -6.38 8.72 -2.59
N VAL A 39 -7.27 9.26 -1.74
CA VAL A 39 -7.43 8.76 -0.36
C VAL A 39 -7.87 7.29 -0.36
N ALA A 40 -8.81 6.91 -1.23
CA ALA A 40 -9.24 5.53 -1.38
C ALA A 40 -8.08 4.63 -1.83
N ALA A 41 -7.31 5.06 -2.84
CA ALA A 41 -6.13 4.32 -3.30
C ALA A 41 -5.09 4.10 -2.18
N ILE A 42 -4.78 5.15 -1.40
CA ILE A 42 -3.88 5.07 -0.24
C ILE A 42 -4.38 4.05 0.78
N LEU A 43 -5.68 4.07 1.09
CA LEU A 43 -6.28 3.16 2.06
C LEU A 43 -6.28 1.71 1.57
N LEU A 44 -6.58 1.49 0.29
CA LEU A 44 -6.60 0.17 -0.34
C LEU A 44 -5.19 -0.44 -0.38
N ALA A 45 -4.21 0.28 -0.96
CA ALA A 45 -2.83 -0.18 -1.05
C ALA A 45 -2.21 -0.36 0.35
N GLY A 46 -2.42 0.58 1.27
CA GLY A 46 -1.96 0.48 2.64
C GLY A 46 -2.53 -0.73 3.37
N ALA A 47 -3.80 -1.09 3.16
CA ALA A 47 -4.40 -2.30 3.73
C ALA A 47 -3.80 -3.59 3.13
N VAL A 48 -3.50 -3.60 1.83
CA VAL A 48 -2.81 -4.72 1.17
C VAL A 48 -1.43 -4.98 1.78
N ALA A 49 -0.69 -3.92 2.11
CA ALA A 49 0.60 -4.05 2.78
C ALA A 49 0.50 -4.85 4.11
N TYR A 50 -0.61 -4.76 4.84
CA TYR A 50 -0.88 -5.55 6.05
C TYR A 50 -1.35 -6.98 5.79
N ILE A 51 -1.80 -7.30 4.58
CA ILE A 51 -2.11 -8.67 4.16
C ILE A 51 -0.84 -9.38 3.71
N VAL A 52 0.01 -8.70 2.93
CA VAL A 52 1.23 -9.27 2.32
C VAL A 52 2.34 -9.44 3.35
N PHE A 53 2.51 -8.49 4.27
CA PHE A 53 3.65 -8.47 5.19
C PHE A 53 3.82 -9.73 6.06
N PRO A 54 2.77 -10.22 6.74
CA PRO A 54 2.92 -11.45 7.54
C PRO A 54 3.36 -12.65 6.68
N ILE A 55 2.94 -12.69 5.41
CA ILE A 55 3.28 -13.76 4.49
C ILE A 55 4.76 -13.67 4.07
N LEU A 56 5.29 -12.46 3.90
CA LEU A 56 6.72 -12.24 3.66
C LEU A 56 7.57 -12.65 4.88
N GLU A 57 7.12 -12.31 6.08
CA GLU A 57 7.77 -12.73 7.32
C GLU A 57 7.81 -14.26 7.46
N GLU A 58 6.69 -14.94 7.16
CA GLU A 58 6.61 -16.41 7.11
C GLU A 58 7.58 -17.01 6.08
N ASP A 59 7.80 -16.34 4.94
CA ASP A 59 8.75 -16.74 3.91
C ASP A 59 10.22 -16.42 4.27
N GLY A 60 10.46 -15.76 5.41
CA GLY A 60 11.78 -15.25 5.82
C GLY A 60 12.31 -14.15 4.92
N VAL A 61 11.41 -13.41 4.25
CA VAL A 61 11.73 -12.29 3.37
C VAL A 61 11.57 -11.00 4.14
N ILE A 62 12.62 -10.18 4.16
CA ILE A 62 12.54 -8.82 4.69
C ILE A 62 11.94 -7.94 3.60
N PRO A 63 10.80 -7.27 3.85
CA PRO A 63 10.18 -6.37 2.89
C PRO A 63 11.13 -5.26 2.44
N VAL A 64 11.04 -4.84 1.18
CA VAL A 64 11.92 -3.82 0.59
C VAL A 64 11.83 -2.53 1.39
N ARG A 65 10.62 -2.16 1.82
CA ARG A 65 10.40 -1.00 2.69
C ARG A 65 11.17 -1.05 4.02
N GLU A 66 11.34 -2.24 4.60
CA GLU A 66 12.09 -2.39 5.85
C GLU A 66 13.59 -2.31 5.60
N VAL A 67 14.06 -2.82 4.45
CA VAL A 67 15.44 -2.65 4.00
C VAL A 67 15.75 -1.17 3.76
N MET A 68 14.89 -0.45 3.03
CA MET A 68 15.07 0.98 2.75
C MET A 68 15.07 1.80 4.04
N ALA A 69 14.16 1.52 4.96
CA ALA A 69 14.15 2.19 6.26
C ALA A 69 15.41 1.95 7.11
N LYS A 70 15.98 0.74 7.04
CA LYS A 70 17.24 0.42 7.72
C LYS A 70 18.42 1.14 7.07
N LEU A 71 18.45 1.22 5.74
CA LEU A 71 19.49 1.94 5.00
C LEU A 71 19.43 3.45 5.28
N ASP A 72 18.26 4.08 5.24
CA ASP A 72 18.11 5.49 5.58
C ASP A 72 18.57 5.82 7.00
N ASN A 73 18.24 4.95 7.96
CA ASN A 73 18.69 5.07 9.34
C ASN A 73 20.21 4.90 9.47
N LEU A 74 20.81 3.98 8.71
CA LEU A 74 22.26 3.75 8.68
C LEU A 74 23.01 4.93 8.06
N PHE A 75 22.43 5.58 7.05
CA PHE A 75 23.03 6.73 6.37
C PHE A 75 22.60 8.07 6.97
N GLU A 76 21.86 8.10 8.09
CA GLU A 76 21.33 9.31 8.74
C GLU A 76 20.57 10.25 7.78
N GLY A 77 19.96 9.73 6.71
CA GLY A 77 19.33 10.54 5.67
C GLY A 77 20.32 11.24 4.72
N ARG A 78 21.54 10.70 4.54
CA ARG A 78 22.54 11.19 3.56
C ARG A 78 22.48 10.47 2.21
N LEU A 79 21.47 9.66 1.96
CA LEU A 79 21.23 9.14 0.61
C LEU A 79 20.70 10.28 -0.27
N PRO A 80 21.14 10.40 -1.53
CA PRO A 80 20.59 11.40 -2.43
C PRO A 80 19.08 11.14 -2.61
N GLY A 81 18.23 12.03 -2.09
CA GLY A 81 16.77 11.90 -2.12
C GLY A 81 16.11 11.41 -0.83
N SER A 82 16.86 11.02 0.21
CA SER A 82 16.26 10.53 1.46
C SER A 82 15.70 11.66 2.33
N LYS A 83 14.37 11.79 2.39
CA LYS A 83 13.73 12.20 3.65
C LYS A 83 13.94 11.05 4.64
N LYS A 84 14.09 11.32 5.95
CA LYS A 84 14.18 10.25 6.96
C LYS A 84 12.93 9.36 6.84
N THR A 85 13.07 8.16 6.30
CA THR A 85 11.96 7.21 6.15
C THR A 85 12.19 6.06 7.11
N ASN A 86 11.54 6.07 8.29
CA ASN A 86 11.36 4.84 9.04
C ASN A 86 10.33 3.97 8.31
N ALA A 87 10.33 2.64 8.51
CA ALA A 87 9.25 1.78 8.00
C ALA A 87 7.87 2.19 8.57
N SER A 88 7.84 2.92 9.69
CA SER A 88 6.64 3.59 10.22
C SER A 88 6.22 4.84 9.44
N ASP A 89 7.16 5.48 8.75
CA ASP A 89 6.97 6.73 8.03
C ASP A 89 6.30 6.50 6.66
N PHE A 90 6.53 5.34 6.06
CA PHE A 90 5.87 4.88 4.82
C PHE A 90 4.35 4.83 4.94
N LEU A 91 3.85 4.40 6.10
CA LEU A 91 2.42 4.41 6.38
C LEU A 91 2.00 5.72 7.06
N VAL A 92 2.75 6.82 7.04
CA VAL A 92 2.28 8.05 7.69
C VAL A 92 0.98 8.52 7.07
N SER A 93 0.88 8.55 5.75
CA SER A 93 -0.36 8.95 5.06
C SER A 93 -1.50 7.96 5.32
N TYR A 94 -1.24 6.65 5.18
CA TYR A 94 -2.20 5.61 5.53
C TYR A 94 -2.61 5.65 7.01
N ASN A 95 -1.66 5.81 7.94
CA ASN A 95 -1.87 5.84 9.38
C ASN A 95 -2.59 7.11 9.82
N ALA A 96 -2.25 8.26 9.23
CA ALA A 96 -2.94 9.53 9.47
C ALA A 96 -4.41 9.44 9.05
N LEU A 97 -4.69 8.74 7.95
CA LEU A 97 -6.05 8.51 7.48
C LEU A 97 -6.80 7.42 8.28
N LYS A 98 -6.12 6.34 8.67
CA LYS A 98 -6.75 5.22 9.40
C LYS A 98 -6.94 5.47 10.89
N HIS A 99 -6.06 6.27 11.51
CA HIS A 99 -6.00 6.54 12.95
C HIS A 99 -6.22 8.02 13.22
N THR A 100 -7.44 8.50 12.99
CA THR A 100 -7.82 9.90 13.28
C THR A 100 -8.13 10.15 14.76
N GLY A 101 -7.90 9.17 15.65
CA GLY A 101 -8.23 9.26 17.07
C GLY A 101 -7.37 8.39 18.01
N GLY A 102 -6.24 8.92 18.48
CA GLY A 102 -5.66 8.54 19.79
C GLY A 102 -4.32 7.79 19.82
N ARG A 103 -3.41 8.35 20.65
CA ARG A 103 -2.11 7.87 21.20
C ARG A 103 -1.16 7.13 20.25
N GLY A 104 -0.39 7.92 19.50
CA GLY A 104 0.84 7.58 18.79
C GLY A 104 1.42 8.84 18.14
N ARG A 105 2.63 8.80 17.55
CA ARG A 105 3.05 9.87 16.62
C ARG A 105 2.00 9.94 15.50
N GLY A 106 1.27 11.06 15.43
CA GLY A 106 -0.05 11.14 14.77
C GLY A 106 -1.19 11.29 15.79
N ALA A 107 -1.03 12.18 16.77
CA ALA A 107 -2.10 12.52 17.71
C ALA A 107 -3.32 13.03 16.92
N ALA A 108 -4.52 12.75 17.45
CA ALA A 108 -5.78 13.27 16.92
C ALA A 108 -5.61 14.75 16.61
N SER A 109 -5.79 15.09 15.33
CA SER A 109 -5.50 16.39 14.76
C SER A 109 -6.09 17.52 15.62
N GLU A 110 -5.25 18.31 16.26
CA GLU A 110 -5.67 19.47 17.07
C GLU A 110 -6.41 20.52 16.22
N ASN A 111 -6.19 20.51 14.89
CA ASN A 111 -6.79 21.44 13.91
C ASN A 111 -7.64 20.76 12.81
N LEU A 112 -7.76 19.42 12.78
CA LEU A 112 -8.39 18.61 11.72
C LEU A 112 -7.77 18.75 10.32
N GLU A 113 -6.51 19.22 10.22
CA GLU A 113 -5.84 19.44 8.93
C GLU A 113 -4.79 18.36 8.63
N VAL A 114 -4.56 18.11 7.35
CA VAL A 114 -3.45 17.31 6.84
C VAL A 114 -2.87 17.99 5.60
N GLU A 115 -1.55 18.16 5.56
CA GLU A 115 -0.83 18.73 4.43
C GLU A 115 -0.04 17.62 3.72
N MET A 116 -0.47 17.25 2.51
CA MET A 116 0.20 16.25 1.68
C MET A 116 -0.19 16.38 0.21
N CYS A 117 0.68 15.91 -0.69
CA CYS A 117 0.35 15.74 -2.10
C CYS A 117 -0.30 14.36 -2.31
N LEU A 118 -1.63 14.30 -2.27
CA LEU A 118 -2.38 13.03 -2.30
C LEU A 118 -2.02 12.13 -3.50
N TYR A 119 -1.79 12.70 -4.68
CA TYR A 119 -1.34 11.95 -5.85
C TYR A 119 0.02 11.27 -5.60
N SER A 120 1.01 12.05 -5.15
CA SER A 120 2.37 11.54 -4.90
C SER A 120 2.38 10.47 -3.80
N GLU A 121 1.57 10.66 -2.76
CA GLU A 121 1.43 9.69 -1.66
C GLU A 121 0.74 8.40 -2.13
N ALA A 122 -0.29 8.51 -2.97
CA ALA A 122 -0.98 7.35 -3.53
C ALA A 122 -0.07 6.52 -4.43
N VAL A 123 0.69 7.17 -5.32
CA VAL A 123 1.67 6.51 -6.20
C VAL A 123 2.75 5.82 -5.37
N SER A 124 3.38 6.54 -4.43
CA SER A 124 4.46 5.98 -3.61
C SER A 124 4.01 4.78 -2.76
N ILE A 125 2.85 4.87 -2.10
CA ILE A 125 2.32 3.74 -1.32
C ILE A 125 2.02 2.54 -2.21
N MET A 126 1.51 2.78 -3.41
CA MET A 126 1.21 1.74 -4.38
C MET A 126 2.48 1.05 -4.89
N GLU A 127 3.51 1.82 -5.27
CA GLU A 127 4.82 1.30 -5.70
C GLU A 127 5.44 0.38 -4.65
N ASP A 128 5.59 0.88 -3.42
CA ASP A 128 6.22 0.13 -2.34
C ASP A 128 5.41 -1.13 -1.97
N THR A 129 4.07 -1.03 -1.98
CA THR A 129 3.21 -2.20 -1.74
C THR A 129 3.35 -3.23 -2.85
N LEU A 130 3.46 -2.80 -4.11
CA LEU A 130 3.70 -3.67 -5.26
C LEU A 130 5.09 -4.32 -5.20
N MET A 131 6.13 -3.58 -4.80
CA MET A 131 7.48 -4.13 -4.62
C MET A 131 7.50 -5.23 -3.55
N ASP A 132 6.82 -5.02 -2.43
CA ASP A 132 6.68 -6.06 -1.40
C ASP A 132 5.85 -7.24 -1.90
N ALA A 133 4.74 -6.99 -2.57
CA ALA A 133 3.89 -8.02 -3.17
C ALA A 133 4.64 -8.87 -4.21
N ALA A 134 5.53 -8.28 -5.00
CA ALA A 134 6.32 -8.96 -6.01
C ALA A 134 7.30 -9.98 -5.41
N GLN A 135 7.76 -9.75 -4.18
CA GLN A 135 8.68 -10.62 -3.46
C GLN A 135 8.05 -11.92 -2.94
N LEU A 136 6.71 -12.01 -2.90
CA LEU A 136 6.03 -13.24 -2.48
C LEU A 136 6.50 -14.43 -3.31
N ARG A 137 6.89 -15.51 -2.64
CA ARG A 137 7.28 -16.74 -3.34
C ARG A 137 6.05 -17.41 -3.94
N PRO A 138 6.14 -17.99 -5.15
CA PRO A 138 5.07 -18.79 -5.73
C PRO A 138 4.99 -20.13 -4.99
N GLY A 139 4.45 -20.11 -3.76
CA GLY A 139 4.35 -21.28 -2.89
C GLY A 139 3.17 -22.18 -3.25
N ASP A 140 1.96 -21.61 -3.24
CA ASP A 140 0.72 -22.30 -3.56
C ASP A 140 0.01 -21.66 -4.78
N GLU A 141 -1.06 -22.30 -5.26
CA GLU A 141 -1.87 -21.81 -6.38
C GLU A 141 -2.40 -20.40 -6.13
N THR A 142 -2.75 -20.06 -4.89
CA THR A 142 -3.33 -18.76 -4.57
C THR A 142 -2.30 -17.64 -4.67
N ARG A 143 -1.08 -17.86 -4.18
CA ARG A 143 0.05 -16.94 -4.35
C ARG A 143 0.40 -16.77 -5.82
N GLN A 144 0.36 -17.84 -6.61
CA GLN A 144 0.56 -17.76 -8.06
C GLN A 144 -0.51 -16.92 -8.75
N ARG A 145 -1.79 -17.16 -8.45
CA ARG A 145 -2.90 -16.34 -8.97
C ARG A 145 -2.75 -14.88 -8.58
N PHE A 146 -2.45 -14.59 -7.32
CA PHE A 146 -2.19 -13.23 -6.86
C PHE A 146 -1.12 -12.54 -7.72
N LYS A 147 0.06 -13.17 -7.90
CA LYS A 147 1.15 -12.61 -8.71
C LYS A 147 0.74 -12.36 -10.16
N LEU A 148 0.05 -13.32 -10.78
CA LEU A 148 -0.44 -13.17 -12.16
C LEU A 148 -1.40 -11.97 -12.28
N ARG A 149 -2.29 -11.80 -11.30
CA ARG A 149 -3.27 -10.72 -11.31
C ARG A 149 -2.63 -9.34 -11.21
N ILE A 150 -1.57 -9.19 -10.42
CA ILE A 150 -0.90 -7.89 -10.25
C ILE A 150 0.25 -7.66 -11.24
N GLN A 151 0.55 -8.64 -12.10
CA GLN A 151 1.71 -8.57 -13.01
C GLN A 151 1.65 -7.36 -13.94
N HIS A 152 0.47 -7.01 -14.45
CA HIS A 152 0.30 -5.85 -15.33
C HIS A 152 0.59 -4.52 -14.59
N LEU A 153 0.31 -4.46 -13.28
CA LEU A 153 0.63 -3.30 -12.44
C LEU A 153 2.14 -3.13 -12.27
N LEU A 154 2.89 -4.24 -12.16
CA LEU A 154 4.36 -4.19 -12.07
C LEU A 154 5.05 -3.72 -13.35
N THR A 155 4.33 -3.71 -14.48
CA THR A 155 4.83 -3.24 -15.78
C THR A 155 4.21 -1.90 -16.19
N SER A 156 3.45 -1.29 -15.31
CA SER A 156 2.82 0.00 -15.51
C SER A 156 3.85 1.12 -15.66
N ASP A 157 3.62 2.05 -16.57
CA ASP A 157 4.38 3.29 -16.74
C ASP A 157 4.15 4.32 -15.60
N LEU A 158 3.09 4.13 -14.82
CA LEU A 158 2.77 4.94 -13.66
C LEU A 158 3.73 4.70 -12.50
N TYR A 159 4.40 3.55 -12.47
CA TYR A 159 5.23 3.09 -11.37
C TYR A 159 6.67 2.89 -11.84
N SER A 160 7.61 3.60 -11.23
CA SER A 160 9.03 3.52 -11.61
C SER A 160 9.75 2.50 -10.75
N PHE A 161 10.01 1.32 -11.32
CA PHE A 161 10.85 0.29 -10.72
C PHE A 161 12.26 0.33 -11.33
N ASP A 162 13.01 1.41 -11.09
CA ASP A 162 14.42 1.55 -11.52
C ASP A 162 15.40 0.96 -10.49
#